data_AF-A0A1Y4TPM2-F1
#
_entry.id   AF-A0A1Y4TPM2-F1
#
_cell.length_a   1.000
_cell.length_b   1.000
_cell.length_c   1.000
_cell.angle_alpha   90.00
_cell.angle_beta   90.00
_cell.angle_gamma   90.00
#
_symmetry.space_group_name_H-M   'P 1'
#
loop_
_entity.id
_entity.type
_entity.pdbx_description
1 polymer ?
#
loop_
_entity_poly.entity_id
_entity_poly.type
_entity_poly.pdbx_seq_one_letter_code
_entity_poly.pdbx_strand_id
1 'polypeptide(L)'
;KAVANIKNHGYSIGTYTSHIYITGENGVVTCLIAGNCEVTPADIEIAMSDITANGKEKDYRVEAQNIGVYGGLGMEVAVWGNSEGGQNDLRWYKGYMGNEGQWYADIDISNHKERGLYYADVYVIMHNGARMCVKSFQMNITSPMADVSIGAYDKASGTFELTASNIQCPSGVKKIEFPVWKEGDQAATVYWYTAKKQADGTYKAVANIKNHGYSIGTYTSHIYITGENGVVTCLIAGNCEVNSTLSDGLYTIMGNAGISVNQMSSYFRSLDVTYPSLALKKGGAASIEEFCQIVYEEAVSEGVKAEVVFAQIMLETGNLQFGNDVKIEQFNFGGLGATGNGNPGCSFPDVRTGIRANVQHLKCYASNEPLNNEKVDPRWGEWLRNKAPYVQWLSIPHNPYGTGWAADEKYGESILNIINRLYN
;
A
#
# COMPACT_ATOMS: atom_id res chain seq x y z
N LYS A 1 60.25 49.91 14.10
CA LYS A 1 59.68 48.56 13.91
C LYS A 1 58.83 48.61 12.64
N ALA A 2 59.19 47.83 11.62
CA ALA A 2 58.39 47.67 10.40
C ALA A 2 57.82 46.25 10.37
N VAL A 3 56.62 46.08 9.83
CA VAL A 3 55.94 44.77 9.71
C VAL A 3 55.61 44.56 8.25
N ALA A 4 56.11 43.48 7.66
CA ALA A 4 55.72 43.03 6.33
C ALA A 4 54.45 42.16 6.46
N ASN A 5 53.42 42.47 5.67
CA ASN A 5 52.20 41.67 5.62
C ASN A 5 52.16 40.89 4.30
N ILE A 6 52.05 39.56 4.39
CA ILE A 6 52.03 38.64 3.23
C ILE A 6 50.92 38.95 2.22
N LYS A 7 49.84 39.63 2.65
CA LYS A 7 48.81 40.15 1.75
C LYS A 7 49.39 41.05 0.65
N ASN A 8 50.40 41.85 0.98
CA ASN A 8 51.04 42.76 0.03
C ASN A 8 51.96 42.05 -0.97
N HIS A 9 52.16 40.74 -0.79
CA HIS A 9 52.98 39.87 -1.62
C HIS A 9 52.15 38.75 -2.25
N GLY A 10 50.85 38.96 -2.40
CA GLY A 10 49.93 38.00 -3.02
C GLY A 10 49.85 36.66 -2.28
N TYR A 11 50.18 36.64 -0.99
CA TYR A 11 50.18 35.44 -0.14
C TYR A 11 51.10 34.32 -0.62
N SER A 12 52.17 34.68 -1.34
CA SER A 12 53.12 33.70 -1.87
C SER A 12 53.87 33.00 -0.73
N ILE A 13 54.07 31.69 -0.83
CA ILE A 13 54.88 30.91 0.13
C ILE A 13 56.35 30.91 -0.29
N GLY A 14 57.24 30.66 0.66
CA GLY A 14 58.68 30.57 0.43
C GLY A 14 59.48 31.61 1.20
N THR A 15 60.74 31.78 0.80
CA THR A 15 61.69 32.64 1.53
C THR A 15 61.56 34.10 1.10
N TYR A 16 61.21 34.95 2.05
CA TYR A 16 61.18 36.39 1.90
C TYR A 16 62.48 37.00 2.40
N THR A 17 63.21 37.66 1.51
CA THR A 17 64.41 38.44 1.86
C THR A 17 64.02 39.88 2.09
N SER A 18 64.33 40.41 3.27
CA SER A 18 64.13 41.82 3.58
C SER A 18 65.43 42.60 3.42
N HIS A 19 65.35 43.77 2.79
CA HIS A 19 66.45 44.71 2.64
C HIS A 19 66.14 46.00 3.40
N ILE A 20 67.18 46.62 3.98
CA ILE A 20 67.12 47.95 4.60
C ILE A 20 67.93 48.90 3.72
N TYR A 21 67.31 50.03 3.35
CA TYR A 21 67.96 51.11 2.62
C TYR A 21 68.11 52.32 3.55
N ILE A 22 69.34 52.79 3.74
CA ILE A 22 69.66 53.96 4.58
C ILE A 22 70.17 55.06 3.67
N THR A 23 69.49 56.21 3.65
CA THR A 23 69.91 57.40 2.90
C THR A 23 70.55 58.39 3.85
N GLY A 24 71.83 58.69 3.64
CA GLY A 24 72.52 59.75 4.39
C GLY A 24 72.06 61.15 3.95
N GLU A 25 72.31 62.17 4.77
CA GLU A 25 71.94 63.56 4.45
C GLU A 25 72.62 64.09 3.18
N ASN A 26 73.71 63.46 2.76
CA ASN A 26 74.40 63.71 1.49
C ASN A 26 73.73 63.02 0.28
N GLY A 27 72.60 62.33 0.47
CA GLY A 27 71.84 61.64 -0.56
C GLY A 27 72.36 60.24 -0.93
N VAL A 28 73.46 59.77 -0.32
CA VAL A 28 74.01 58.44 -0.60
C VAL A 28 73.14 57.36 0.04
N VAL A 29 72.72 56.37 -0.75
CA VAL A 29 71.91 55.24 -0.28
C VAL A 29 72.79 54.00 -0.12
N THR A 30 72.75 53.39 1.07
CA THR A 30 73.37 52.09 1.37
C THR A 30 72.28 51.04 1.56
N CYS A 31 72.43 49.89 0.91
CA CYS A 31 71.53 48.74 1.07
C CYS A 31 72.19 47.67 1.94
N LEU A 32 71.46 47.18 2.94
CA LEU A 32 71.85 46.06 3.80
C LEU A 32 70.79 44.97 3.73
N ILE A 33 71.19 43.70 3.85
CA ILE A 33 70.25 42.58 3.99
C ILE A 33 69.83 42.52 5.47
N ALA A 34 68.54 42.68 5.74
CA ALA A 34 67.98 42.66 7.08
C ALA A 34 67.81 41.22 7.62
N GLY A 35 67.70 40.25 6.71
CA GLY A 35 67.52 38.84 7.00
C GLY A 35 66.49 38.19 6.09
N ASN A 36 66.32 36.89 6.29
CA ASN A 36 65.36 36.07 5.57
C ASN A 36 64.29 35.58 6.54
N CYS A 37 63.05 35.49 6.07
CA CYS A 37 61.94 34.86 6.76
C CYS A 37 61.34 33.80 5.83
N GLU A 38 61.29 32.54 6.28
CA GLU A 38 60.58 31.51 5.56
C GLU A 38 59.10 31.57 5.92
N VAL A 39 58.25 31.83 4.92
CA VAL A 39 56.80 31.76 5.08
C VAL A 39 56.37 30.38 4.64
N THR A 40 56.13 29.52 5.63
CA THR A 40 55.55 28.19 5.40
C THR A 40 54.02 28.28 5.47
N PRO A 41 53.32 27.32 4.85
CA PRO A 41 51.91 27.09 5.13
C PRO A 41 51.67 26.99 6.65
N ALA A 42 50.79 27.83 7.23
CA ALA A 42 50.24 27.59 8.57
C ALA A 42 49.10 26.56 8.45
N ASP A 43 49.19 25.38 9.07
CA ASP A 43 48.22 24.31 8.82
C ASP A 43 46.76 24.81 8.94
N ILE A 44 46.02 24.75 7.83
CA ILE A 44 44.57 25.00 7.88
C ILE A 44 44.00 23.84 8.69
N GLU A 45 43.48 24.14 9.87
CA GLU A 45 42.83 23.14 10.69
C GLU A 45 41.44 22.90 10.13
N ILE A 46 41.25 21.72 9.54
CA ILE A 46 39.97 21.32 8.92
C ILE A 46 39.50 20.04 9.58
N ALA A 47 38.28 20.07 10.10
CA ALA A 47 37.60 18.93 10.70
C ALA A 47 36.22 18.75 10.09
N MET A 48 35.72 17.51 10.16
CA MET A 48 34.35 17.18 9.81
C MET A 48 33.70 16.43 10.96
N SER A 49 32.44 16.74 11.25
CA SER A 49 31.64 16.07 12.28
C SER A 49 30.20 15.86 11.82
N ASP A 50 29.56 14.79 12.29
CA ASP A 50 28.08 14.66 12.24
C ASP A 50 27.51 15.56 13.33
N ILE A 51 26.76 16.59 12.93
CA ILE A 51 26.19 17.59 13.84
C ILE A 51 24.76 17.27 14.22
N THR A 52 24.16 16.25 13.63
CA THR A 52 22.94 15.66 14.18
C THR A 52 23.28 14.78 15.37
N ALA A 53 22.37 14.71 16.36
CA ALA A 53 22.51 13.94 17.60
C ALA A 53 23.31 12.64 17.38
N ASN A 54 24.60 12.65 17.77
CA ASN A 54 25.67 11.73 17.35
C ASN A 54 25.23 10.46 16.60
N GLY A 55 25.55 10.37 15.29
CA GLY A 55 25.42 9.14 14.50
C GLY A 55 24.07 8.99 13.80
N LYS A 56 23.38 10.09 13.53
CA LYS A 56 22.14 10.10 12.75
C LYS A 56 22.38 10.20 11.26
N GLU A 57 23.58 10.59 10.81
CA GLU A 57 23.95 10.57 9.38
C GLU A 57 22.99 11.44 8.53
N LYS A 58 22.54 12.57 9.07
CA LYS A 58 21.63 13.52 8.39
C LYS A 58 22.37 14.78 7.96
N ASP A 59 23.06 15.41 8.92
CA ASP A 59 23.72 16.70 8.73
C ASP A 59 25.18 16.59 9.17
N TYR A 60 26.10 16.85 8.24
CA TYR A 60 27.54 16.93 8.52
C TYR A 60 27.99 18.38 8.44
N ARG A 61 28.98 18.74 9.27
CA ARG A 61 29.62 20.05 9.24
C ARG A 61 31.09 19.91 8.97
N VAL A 62 31.57 20.62 7.95
CA VAL A 62 32.99 20.95 7.80
C VAL A 62 33.25 22.23 8.57
N GLU A 63 34.23 22.21 9.45
CA GLU A 63 34.78 23.39 10.11
C GLU A 63 36.21 23.59 9.65
N ALA A 64 36.57 24.82 9.31
CA ALA A 64 37.91 25.20 8.92
C ALA A 64 38.36 26.49 9.62
N GLN A 65 39.55 26.47 10.21
CA GLN A 65 40.17 27.63 10.85
C GLN A 65 41.39 28.09 10.05
N ASN A 66 41.84 29.32 10.30
CA ASN A 66 43.04 29.90 9.66
C ASN A 66 42.99 30.04 8.11
N ILE A 67 41.80 29.96 7.48
CA ILE A 67 41.64 30.14 6.02
C ILE A 67 42.24 31.47 5.52
N GLY A 68 42.02 32.56 6.26
CA GLY A 68 42.48 33.89 5.87
C GLY A 68 44.00 34.05 5.84
N VAL A 69 44.76 33.15 6.47
CA VAL A 69 46.23 33.19 6.50
C VAL A 69 46.84 32.99 5.10
N TYR A 70 46.15 32.26 4.21
CA TYR A 70 46.58 32.01 2.83
C TYR A 70 45.99 32.98 1.80
N GLY A 71 45.34 34.05 2.25
CA GLY A 71 44.56 34.90 1.33
C GLY A 71 43.29 34.22 0.82
N GLY A 72 42.79 33.23 1.58
CA GLY A 72 41.48 32.66 1.37
C GLY A 72 40.39 33.67 1.73
N LEU A 73 39.48 33.91 0.80
CA LEU A 73 38.28 34.72 0.95
C LEU A 73 37.04 33.92 1.35
N GLY A 74 37.09 32.60 1.20
CA GLY A 74 36.00 31.72 1.59
C GLY A 74 36.31 30.25 1.40
N MET A 75 35.29 29.44 1.68
CA MET A 75 35.34 27.99 1.60
C MET A 75 34.17 27.48 0.76
N GLU A 76 34.41 26.43 -0.01
CA GLU A 76 33.39 25.62 -0.67
C GLU A 76 33.70 24.15 -0.44
N VAL A 77 32.69 23.31 -0.25
CA VAL A 77 32.87 21.87 -0.09
C VAL A 77 32.13 21.15 -1.22
N ALA A 78 32.87 20.36 -1.99
CA ALA A 78 32.31 19.52 -3.04
C ALA A 78 32.03 18.13 -2.44
N VAL A 79 30.78 17.71 -2.43
CA VAL A 79 30.34 16.43 -1.82
C VAL A 79 29.71 15.55 -2.88
N TRP A 80 30.04 14.27 -2.89
CA TRP A 80 29.43 13.27 -3.77
C TRP A 80 29.48 11.87 -3.17
N GLY A 81 28.49 11.05 -3.49
CA GLY A 81 28.48 9.61 -3.26
C GLY A 81 29.37 8.89 -4.26
N ASN A 82 29.96 7.78 -3.86
CA ASN A 82 30.81 6.94 -4.73
C ASN A 82 30.03 5.77 -5.35
N SER A 83 28.70 5.86 -5.39
CA SER A 83 27.91 4.80 -6.02
C SER A 83 28.24 4.76 -7.53
N GLU A 84 28.37 3.57 -8.09
CA GLU A 84 28.74 3.36 -9.50
C GLU A 84 30.12 3.93 -9.93
N GLY A 85 30.99 4.30 -8.99
CA GLY A 85 32.39 4.66 -9.25
C GLY A 85 32.64 6.09 -9.76
N GLY A 86 31.72 7.04 -9.52
CA GLY A 86 31.86 8.43 -9.99
C GLY A 86 31.23 9.50 -9.07
N GLN A 87 31.24 10.76 -9.54
CA GLN A 87 30.64 11.93 -8.89
C GLN A 87 29.20 12.22 -9.40
N ASN A 88 28.37 11.18 -9.47
CA ASN A 88 27.07 11.23 -10.12
C ASN A 88 26.06 12.19 -9.45
N ASP A 89 26.24 12.52 -8.18
CA ASP A 89 25.37 13.40 -7.38
C ASP A 89 26.12 14.63 -6.80
N LEU A 90 27.23 15.04 -7.42
CA LEU A 90 28.10 16.12 -6.95
C LEU A 90 27.33 17.40 -6.60
N ARG A 91 27.49 17.87 -5.37
CA ARG A 91 26.95 19.16 -4.90
C ARG A 91 28.00 20.00 -4.22
N TRP A 92 27.89 21.31 -4.44
CA TRP A 92 28.77 22.31 -3.85
C TRP A 92 28.05 23.02 -2.71
N TYR A 93 28.63 22.95 -1.53
CA TYR A 93 28.16 23.63 -0.33
C TYR A 93 29.02 24.86 -0.09
N LYS A 94 28.40 26.04 -0.14
CA LYS A 94 29.10 27.30 0.13
C LYS A 94 29.32 27.46 1.62
N GLY A 95 30.55 27.76 2.00
CA GLY A 95 30.90 28.04 3.37
C GLY A 95 30.36 29.39 3.84
N TYR A 96 30.15 29.50 5.14
CA TYR A 96 29.80 30.74 5.84
C TYR A 96 30.75 30.96 7.02
N MET A 97 30.95 32.23 7.38
CA MET A 97 31.85 32.60 8.46
C MET A 97 31.10 32.63 9.79
N GLY A 98 31.68 32.00 10.80
CA GLY A 98 31.25 32.09 12.20
C GLY A 98 31.72 33.38 12.87
N ASN A 99 31.36 33.52 14.15
CA ASN A 99 31.61 34.75 14.91
C ASN A 99 33.07 34.99 15.28
N GLU A 100 33.90 33.93 15.35
CA GLU A 100 35.31 34.01 15.72
C GLU A 100 36.25 33.75 14.53
N GLY A 101 35.72 33.87 13.30
CA GLY A 101 36.50 33.76 12.07
C GLY A 101 36.67 32.34 11.53
N GLN A 102 36.06 31.33 12.16
CA GLN A 102 35.96 29.98 11.60
C GLN A 102 35.04 29.98 10.38
N TRP A 103 35.29 29.07 9.45
CA TRP A 103 34.39 28.80 8.33
C TRP A 103 33.67 27.48 8.54
N TYR A 104 32.38 27.48 8.21
CA TYR A 104 31.51 26.31 8.30
C TYR A 104 30.87 26.02 6.96
N ALA A 105 30.68 24.75 6.64
CA ALA A 105 29.78 24.31 5.58
C ALA A 105 28.94 23.16 6.09
N ASP A 106 27.62 23.33 6.04
CA ASP A 106 26.64 22.35 6.48
C ASP A 106 26.16 21.53 5.27
N ILE A 107 26.31 20.22 5.39
CA ILE A 107 26.06 19.22 4.35
C ILE A 107 24.83 18.42 4.78
N ASP A 108 23.72 18.60 4.07
CA ASP A 108 22.49 17.85 4.27
C ASP A 108 22.45 16.66 3.30
N ILE A 109 22.54 15.45 3.84
CA ILE A 109 22.58 14.19 3.09
C ILE A 109 21.30 13.96 2.27
N SER A 110 20.17 14.58 2.63
CA SER A 110 18.93 14.47 1.87
C SER A 110 18.99 15.11 0.49
N ASN A 111 20.01 15.94 0.22
CA ASN A 111 20.29 16.45 -1.11
C ASN A 111 20.94 15.41 -2.03
N HIS A 112 21.64 14.43 -1.46
CA HIS A 112 22.39 13.41 -2.19
C HIS A 112 21.54 12.17 -2.46
N LYS A 113 20.83 11.68 -1.43
CA LYS A 113 19.90 10.54 -1.49
C LYS A 113 20.53 9.19 -1.84
N GLU A 114 21.86 9.09 -1.81
CA GLU A 114 22.61 7.85 -2.02
C GLU A 114 23.06 7.22 -0.69
N ARG A 115 23.43 5.95 -0.74
CA ARG A 115 23.95 5.18 0.39
C ARG A 115 25.40 4.78 0.13
N GLY A 116 26.13 4.46 1.19
CA GLY A 116 27.51 3.98 1.11
C GLY A 116 28.53 5.09 1.27
N LEU A 117 29.68 4.94 0.62
CA LEU A 117 30.82 5.85 0.76
C LEU A 117 30.57 7.17 0.04
N TYR A 118 30.85 8.26 0.75
CA TYR A 118 30.84 9.63 0.25
C TYR A 118 32.22 10.25 0.39
N TYR A 119 32.51 11.21 -0.48
CA TYR A 119 33.67 12.08 -0.41
C TYR A 119 33.22 13.52 -0.20
N ALA A 120 34.03 14.28 0.52
CA ALA A 120 33.87 15.71 0.68
C ALA A 120 35.22 16.41 0.54
N ASP A 121 35.42 17.07 -0.60
CA ASP A 121 36.62 17.85 -0.89
C ASP A 121 36.41 19.30 -0.49
N VAL A 122 37.28 19.79 0.37
CA VAL A 122 37.25 21.15 0.91
C VAL A 122 38.14 22.03 0.06
N TYR A 123 37.55 23.07 -0.52
CA TYR A 123 38.23 24.06 -1.35
C TYR A 123 38.27 25.42 -0.65
N VAL A 124 39.45 26.03 -0.61
CA VAL A 124 39.62 27.44 -0.26
C VAL A 124 39.52 28.29 -1.52
N ILE A 125 38.70 29.34 -1.47
CA ILE A 125 38.55 30.35 -2.52
C ILE A 125 39.59 31.44 -2.29
N MET A 126 40.52 31.62 -3.22
CA MET A 126 41.59 32.61 -3.14
C MET A 126 41.13 33.99 -3.63
N HIS A 127 41.89 35.05 -3.30
CA HIS A 127 41.63 36.43 -3.76
C HIS A 127 41.53 36.60 -5.29
N ASN A 128 42.21 35.77 -6.06
CA ASN A 128 42.16 35.77 -7.53
C ASN A 128 40.98 34.94 -8.08
N GLY A 129 40.12 34.41 -7.22
CA GLY A 129 38.99 33.54 -7.58
C GLY A 129 39.36 32.07 -7.81
N ALA A 130 40.64 31.68 -7.69
CA ALA A 130 41.05 30.29 -7.83
C ALA A 130 40.55 29.44 -6.64
N ARG A 131 40.24 28.17 -6.90
CA ARG A 131 39.87 27.17 -5.90
C ARG A 131 41.05 26.22 -5.65
N MET A 132 41.46 26.09 -4.39
CA MET A 132 42.51 25.16 -3.99
C MET A 132 41.91 24.06 -3.10
N CYS A 133 41.99 22.80 -3.52
CA CYS A 133 41.61 21.68 -2.65
C CYS A 133 42.64 21.54 -1.54
N VAL A 134 42.20 21.57 -0.28
CA VAL A 134 43.07 21.59 0.90
C VAL A 134 42.88 20.36 1.79
N LYS A 135 41.75 19.66 1.68
CA LYS A 135 41.45 18.44 2.44
C LYS A 135 40.37 17.62 1.75
N SER A 136 40.45 16.30 1.87
CA SER A 136 39.38 15.37 1.48
C SER A 136 38.95 14.55 2.69
N PHE A 137 37.65 14.46 2.90
CA PHE A 137 37.04 13.56 3.89
C PHE A 137 36.32 12.41 3.23
N GLN A 138 36.20 11.32 3.98
CA GLN A 138 35.34 10.19 3.65
C GLN A 138 34.32 10.01 4.77
N MET A 139 33.06 9.79 4.39
CA MET A 139 31.99 9.43 5.32
C MET A 139 31.17 8.28 4.72
N ASN A 140 30.59 7.44 5.57
CA ASN A 140 29.75 6.34 5.11
C ASN A 140 28.32 6.55 5.60
N ILE A 141 27.37 6.54 4.68
CA ILE A 141 25.94 6.64 4.97
C ILE A 141 25.33 5.24 4.97
N THR A 142 24.77 4.85 6.11
CA THR A 142 24.27 3.51 6.36
C THR A 142 23.00 3.25 5.55
N SER A 143 22.94 2.09 4.91
CA SER A 143 21.73 1.63 4.22
C SER A 143 20.69 1.17 5.24
N PRO A 144 19.43 1.62 5.14
CA PRO A 144 18.36 1.03 5.93
C PRO A 144 18.28 -0.49 5.74
N MET A 145 18.22 -1.24 6.84
CA MET A 145 18.03 -2.69 6.86
C MET A 145 16.81 -3.06 7.69
N ALA A 146 16.18 -4.19 7.36
CA ALA A 146 15.09 -4.78 8.14
C ALA A 146 14.98 -6.27 7.83
N ASP A 147 14.44 -7.02 8.79
CA ASP A 147 13.90 -8.35 8.53
C ASP A 147 12.49 -8.21 7.98
N VAL A 148 12.18 -8.98 6.94
CA VAL A 148 10.93 -8.83 6.18
C VAL A 148 10.22 -10.17 6.10
N SER A 149 8.91 -10.16 6.32
CA SER A 149 8.09 -11.35 6.19
C SER A 149 6.74 -11.01 5.58
N ILE A 150 6.24 -11.92 4.76
CA ILE A 150 4.87 -11.91 4.27
C ILE A 150 4.10 -13.00 5.00
N GLY A 151 2.98 -12.63 5.62
CA GLY A 151 2.08 -13.54 6.31
C GLY A 151 1.31 -14.43 5.33
N ALA A 152 0.73 -15.50 5.85
CA ALA A 152 -0.14 -16.36 5.06
C ALA A 152 -1.40 -15.60 4.57
N TYR A 153 -1.91 -16.01 3.41
CA TYR A 153 -3.17 -15.50 2.88
C TYR A 153 -4.35 -15.89 3.77
N ASP A 154 -5.04 -14.88 4.31
CA ASP A 154 -6.31 -15.01 5.01
C ASP A 154 -7.47 -14.94 4.00
N LYS A 155 -8.09 -16.10 3.80
CA LYS A 155 -9.21 -16.31 2.88
C LYS A 155 -10.48 -15.57 3.31
N ALA A 156 -10.70 -15.37 4.61
CA ALA A 156 -11.94 -14.76 5.11
C ALA A 156 -11.98 -13.27 4.82
N SER A 157 -10.85 -12.60 5.00
CA SER A 157 -10.70 -11.16 4.74
C SER A 157 -10.22 -10.83 3.32
N GLY A 158 -9.67 -11.82 2.60
CA GLY A 158 -9.04 -11.60 1.30
C GLY A 158 -7.72 -10.83 1.42
N THR A 159 -6.98 -11.04 2.50
CA THR A 159 -5.78 -10.25 2.80
C THR A 159 -4.57 -11.10 3.16
N PHE A 160 -3.38 -10.49 3.13
CA PHE A 160 -2.17 -11.02 3.76
C PHE A 160 -1.37 -9.88 4.38
N GLU A 161 -0.75 -10.16 5.53
CA GLU A 161 0.02 -9.16 6.29
C GLU A 161 1.44 -9.03 5.75
N LEU A 162 1.95 -7.81 5.68
CA LEU A 162 3.31 -7.46 5.30
C LEU A 162 3.99 -6.86 6.52
N THR A 163 5.08 -7.45 6.98
CA THR A 163 5.75 -7.03 8.21
C THR A 163 7.23 -6.75 7.97
N ALA A 164 7.68 -5.60 8.47
CA ALA A 164 9.09 -5.25 8.62
C ALA A 164 9.44 -5.15 10.11
N SER A 165 10.55 -5.78 10.50
CA SER A 165 11.02 -5.87 11.88
C SER A 165 12.54 -5.66 11.96
N ASN A 166 13.09 -5.54 13.18
CA ASN A 166 14.51 -5.35 13.42
C ASN A 166 15.15 -4.21 12.61
N ILE A 167 14.40 -3.12 12.41
CA ILE A 167 14.78 -2.05 11.49
C ILE A 167 16.03 -1.32 12.00
N GLN A 168 17.09 -1.35 11.19
CA GLN A 168 18.32 -0.59 11.40
C GLN A 168 18.33 0.59 10.42
N CYS A 169 18.05 1.78 10.92
CA CYS A 169 18.08 3.01 10.13
C CYS A 169 18.56 4.14 11.05
N PRO A 170 19.88 4.43 11.08
CA PRO A 170 20.45 5.41 12.01
C PRO A 170 19.73 6.76 11.93
N SER A 171 19.50 7.26 10.71
CA SER A 171 18.77 8.50 10.44
C SER A 171 17.30 8.50 10.89
N GLY A 172 16.75 7.34 11.26
CA GLY A 172 15.34 7.16 11.57
C GLY A 172 14.52 6.87 10.32
N VAL A 173 13.38 6.21 10.49
CA VAL A 173 12.50 5.82 9.39
C VAL A 173 11.53 6.95 9.06
N LYS A 174 11.62 7.48 7.85
CA LYS A 174 10.64 8.43 7.30
C LYS A 174 9.39 7.72 6.78
N LYS A 175 9.56 6.63 6.03
CA LYS A 175 8.45 5.88 5.41
C LYS A 175 8.87 4.45 5.05
N ILE A 176 7.93 3.51 5.14
CA ILE A 176 8.07 2.14 4.62
C ILE A 176 6.88 1.83 3.71
N GLU A 177 7.18 1.30 2.52
CA GLU A 177 6.19 0.94 1.51
C GLU A 177 6.46 -0.44 0.93
N PHE A 178 5.38 -1.15 0.62
CA PHE A 178 5.40 -2.46 0.00
C PHE A 178 4.66 -2.40 -1.35
N PRO A 179 5.36 -2.36 -2.49
CA PRO A 179 4.75 -2.71 -3.76
C PRO A 179 4.45 -4.20 -3.76
N VAL A 180 3.22 -4.55 -4.13
CA VAL A 180 2.75 -5.92 -4.27
C VAL A 180 2.22 -6.07 -5.68
N TRP A 181 2.60 -7.13 -6.38
CA TRP A 181 2.09 -7.43 -7.72
C TRP A 181 1.92 -8.93 -7.89
N LYS A 182 1.12 -9.33 -8.88
CA LYS A 182 0.97 -10.73 -9.27
C LYS A 182 2.08 -11.12 -10.25
N GLU A 183 2.64 -12.31 -10.08
CA GLU A 183 3.61 -12.84 -11.05
C GLU A 183 3.03 -12.98 -12.46
N GLY A 184 3.89 -12.73 -13.44
CA GLY A 184 3.55 -12.71 -14.87
C GLY A 184 3.07 -11.36 -15.40
N ASP A 185 2.68 -10.41 -14.55
CA ASP A 185 2.22 -9.08 -14.99
C ASP A 185 2.43 -7.99 -13.92
N GLN A 186 3.69 -7.65 -13.62
CA GLN A 186 4.01 -6.64 -12.61
C GLN A 186 3.44 -5.25 -12.96
N ALA A 187 3.57 -4.83 -14.23
CA ALA A 187 3.23 -3.47 -14.64
C ALA A 187 1.72 -3.18 -14.52
N ALA A 188 0.87 -4.16 -14.80
CA ALA A 188 -0.58 -3.98 -14.71
C ALA A 188 -1.16 -4.24 -13.32
N THR A 189 -0.44 -4.96 -12.44
CA THR A 189 -1.02 -5.46 -11.18
C THR A 189 -0.42 -4.87 -9.90
N VAL A 190 0.60 -4.02 -10.02
CA VAL A 190 1.27 -3.44 -8.85
C VAL A 190 0.35 -2.49 -8.07
N TYR A 191 0.28 -2.69 -6.76
CA TYR A 191 -0.35 -1.78 -5.81
C TYR A 191 0.60 -1.52 -4.64
N TRP A 192 0.66 -0.26 -4.18
CA TRP A 192 1.57 0.16 -3.12
C TRP A 192 0.85 0.28 -1.78
N TYR A 193 1.37 -0.42 -0.77
CA TYR A 193 0.85 -0.39 0.59
C TYR A 193 1.83 0.33 1.52
N THR A 194 1.39 1.42 2.16
CA THR A 194 2.20 2.13 3.16
C THR A 194 2.07 1.46 4.52
N ALA A 195 3.19 1.09 5.13
CA ALA A 195 3.22 0.44 6.43
C ALA A 195 3.05 1.43 7.58
N LYS A 196 2.35 1.01 8.62
CA LYS A 196 2.14 1.76 9.85
C LYS A 196 3.02 1.20 10.96
N LYS A 197 3.66 2.08 11.72
CA LYS A 197 4.45 1.71 12.91
C LYS A 197 3.53 1.16 14.00
N GLN A 198 3.94 0.04 14.58
CA GLN A 198 3.25 -0.63 15.69
C GLN A 198 3.91 -0.29 17.03
N ALA A 199 3.22 -0.59 18.14
CA ALA A 199 3.72 -0.31 19.49
C ALA A 199 4.98 -1.13 19.84
N ASP A 200 5.13 -2.32 19.26
CA ASP A 200 6.30 -3.20 19.43
C ASP A 200 7.52 -2.79 18.57
N GLY A 201 7.40 -1.71 17.79
CA GLY A 201 8.45 -1.21 16.92
C GLY A 201 8.45 -1.81 15.51
N THR A 202 7.60 -2.81 15.22
CA THR A 202 7.41 -3.32 13.86
C THR A 202 6.65 -2.34 12.97
N TYR A 203 6.75 -2.51 11.65
CA TYR A 203 5.95 -1.78 10.67
C TYR A 203 5.13 -2.76 9.88
N LYS A 204 3.81 -2.53 9.81
CA LYS A 204 2.86 -3.45 9.21
C LYS A 204 1.98 -2.79 8.16
N ALA A 205 1.72 -3.52 7.07
CA ALA A 205 0.69 -3.20 6.10
C ALA A 205 -0.15 -4.46 5.83
N VAL A 206 -1.38 -4.27 5.34
CA VAL A 206 -2.28 -5.38 4.98
C VAL A 206 -2.60 -5.26 3.50
N ALA A 207 -2.09 -6.21 2.71
CA ALA A 207 -2.39 -6.29 1.29
C ALA A 207 -3.75 -6.94 1.08
N ASN A 208 -4.57 -6.41 0.17
CA ASN A 208 -5.92 -6.93 -0.10
C ASN A 208 -6.09 -7.25 -1.58
N ILE A 209 -6.54 -8.47 -1.91
CA ILE A 209 -6.70 -8.93 -3.30
C ILE A 209 -7.72 -8.10 -4.09
N LYS A 210 -8.63 -7.38 -3.43
CA LYS A 210 -9.55 -6.42 -4.05
C LYS A 210 -8.79 -5.38 -4.88
N ASN A 211 -7.64 -4.92 -4.40
CA ASN A 211 -6.81 -3.94 -5.11
C ASN A 211 -6.08 -4.54 -6.32
N HIS A 212 -6.12 -5.86 -6.48
CA HIS A 212 -5.49 -6.63 -7.55
C HIS A 212 -6.53 -7.37 -8.41
N GLY A 213 -7.77 -6.87 -8.43
CA GLY A 213 -8.86 -7.41 -9.24
C GLY A 213 -9.29 -8.83 -8.85
N TYR A 214 -9.03 -9.23 -7.59
CA TYR A 214 -9.31 -10.58 -7.08
C TYR A 214 -8.59 -11.69 -7.86
N SER A 215 -7.44 -11.39 -8.47
CA SER A 215 -6.69 -12.38 -9.23
C SER A 215 -6.05 -13.43 -8.31
N ILE A 216 -6.00 -14.68 -8.75
CA ILE A 216 -5.30 -15.76 -8.04
C ILE A 216 -3.88 -15.97 -8.57
N GLY A 217 -3.06 -16.62 -7.76
CA GLY A 217 -1.69 -17.01 -8.08
C GLY A 217 -0.67 -16.40 -7.13
N THR A 218 0.59 -16.48 -7.52
CA THR A 218 1.70 -15.98 -6.71
C THR A 218 1.75 -14.45 -6.74
N TYR A 219 1.70 -13.85 -5.56
CA TYR A 219 1.95 -12.43 -5.37
C TYR A 219 3.36 -12.23 -4.84
N THR A 220 4.09 -11.29 -5.43
CA THR A 220 5.45 -10.94 -5.04
C THR A 220 5.47 -9.52 -4.50
N SER A 221 6.30 -9.31 -3.48
CA SER A 221 6.49 -7.99 -2.90
C SER A 221 7.96 -7.69 -2.67
N HIS A 222 8.30 -6.43 -2.88
CA HIS A 222 9.50 -5.81 -2.35
C HIS A 222 9.12 -4.89 -1.19
N ILE A 223 10.12 -4.37 -0.49
CA ILE A 223 9.96 -3.32 0.51
C ILE A 223 10.89 -2.15 0.16
N TYR A 224 10.37 -0.94 0.28
CA TYR A 224 11.11 0.31 0.14
C TYR A 224 11.13 1.01 1.51
N ILE A 225 12.32 1.20 2.06
CA ILE A 225 12.54 1.89 3.33
C ILE A 225 13.22 3.23 3.03
N THR A 226 12.57 4.33 3.40
CA THR A 226 13.11 5.69 3.29
C THR A 226 13.53 6.19 4.67
N GLY A 227 14.79 6.55 4.83
CA GLY A 227 15.31 7.21 6.03
C GLY A 227 14.94 8.68 6.12
N GLU A 228 15.07 9.31 7.28
CA GLU A 228 14.85 10.77 7.42
C GLU A 228 15.88 11.60 6.64
N ASN A 229 17.08 11.05 6.43
CA ASN A 229 18.10 11.62 5.54
C ASN A 229 17.78 11.41 4.05
N GLY A 230 16.60 10.89 3.70
CA GLY A 230 16.15 10.73 2.31
C GLY A 230 16.75 9.53 1.56
N VAL A 231 17.67 8.79 2.18
CA VAL A 231 18.24 7.56 1.60
C VAL A 231 17.17 6.48 1.52
N VAL A 232 17.13 5.78 0.38
CA VAL A 232 16.17 4.70 0.11
C VAL A 232 16.91 3.38 -0.07
N THR A 233 16.39 2.32 0.54
CA THR A 233 16.80 0.93 0.26
C THR A 233 15.60 0.11 -0.19
N CYS A 234 15.85 -0.74 -1.19
CA CYS A 234 14.93 -1.76 -1.66
C CYS A 234 15.43 -3.13 -1.20
N LEU A 235 14.56 -3.92 -0.59
CA LEU A 235 14.82 -5.33 -0.23
C LEU A 235 13.71 -6.21 -0.83
N ILE A 236 14.01 -7.49 -1.02
CA ILE A 236 13.01 -8.48 -1.42
C ILE A 236 12.23 -8.88 -0.17
N ALA A 237 10.90 -8.72 -0.19
CA ALA A 237 10.03 -9.17 0.91
C ALA A 237 9.68 -10.65 0.77
N GLY A 238 9.57 -11.13 -0.47
CA GLY A 238 9.26 -12.52 -0.79
C GLY A 238 7.99 -12.65 -1.60
N ASN A 239 7.34 -13.80 -1.47
CA ASN A 239 6.09 -14.11 -2.15
C ASN A 239 5.01 -14.62 -1.18
N CYS A 240 3.76 -14.51 -1.62
CA CYS A 240 2.59 -15.10 -0.99
C CYS A 240 1.77 -15.77 -2.08
N GLU A 241 1.49 -17.06 -1.90
CA GLU A 241 0.66 -17.79 -2.83
C GLU A 241 -0.82 -17.57 -2.52
N VAL A 242 -1.54 -16.95 -3.45
CA VAL A 242 -3.00 -16.83 -3.38
C VAL A 242 -3.60 -17.97 -4.19
N ASN A 243 -3.55 -19.17 -3.61
CA ASN A 243 -4.19 -20.36 -4.17
C ASN A 243 -5.70 -20.29 -3.92
N SER A 244 -6.46 -20.08 -4.99
CA SER A 244 -7.92 -19.92 -5.00
C SER A 244 -8.43 -18.72 -4.18
N THR A 245 -8.92 -17.72 -4.91
CA THR A 245 -10.16 -17.01 -4.57
C THR A 245 -11.16 -18.08 -4.23
N LEU A 246 -11.71 -18.12 -3.02
CA LEU A 246 -13.13 -18.33 -2.73
C LEU A 246 -13.96 -19.33 -3.60
N SER A 247 -13.40 -20.21 -4.42
CA SER A 247 -14.09 -21.22 -5.25
C SER A 247 -14.00 -22.58 -4.60
N ASP A 248 -13.12 -22.72 -3.61
CA ASP A 248 -13.17 -23.76 -2.59
C ASP A 248 -13.81 -23.12 -1.34
N GLY A 249 -15.09 -22.74 -1.45
CA GLY A 249 -15.87 -22.14 -0.36
C GLY A 249 -17.09 -21.30 -0.75
N LEU A 250 -17.09 -20.62 -1.91
CA LEU A 250 -18.29 -19.93 -2.40
C LEU A 250 -19.22 -20.87 -3.14
N TYR A 251 -20.50 -20.74 -2.84
CA TYR A 251 -21.55 -21.59 -3.40
C TYR A 251 -22.17 -20.90 -4.60
N THR A 252 -22.04 -21.47 -5.81
CA THR A 252 -22.62 -20.86 -7.01
C THR A 252 -24.16 -20.87 -6.95
N ILE A 253 -24.79 -19.84 -7.51
CA ILE A 253 -26.26 -19.81 -7.66
C ILE A 253 -26.68 -20.59 -8.92
N MET A 254 -25.92 -20.44 -10.01
CA MET A 254 -26.12 -21.19 -11.25
C MET A 254 -25.51 -22.58 -11.16
N GLY A 255 -26.11 -23.54 -11.87
CA GLY A 255 -25.62 -24.91 -12.01
C GLY A 255 -26.71 -25.96 -11.83
N ASN A 256 -26.32 -27.23 -11.90
CA ASN A 256 -27.23 -28.35 -11.69
C ASN A 256 -27.62 -28.47 -10.21
N ALA A 257 -28.88 -28.80 -9.97
CA ALA A 257 -29.37 -29.11 -8.63
C ALA A 257 -28.59 -30.29 -8.03
N GLY A 258 -28.14 -30.15 -6.79
CA GLY A 258 -27.43 -31.21 -6.05
C GLY A 258 -28.33 -32.00 -5.09
N ILE A 259 -29.62 -31.67 -5.01
CA ILE A 259 -30.59 -32.29 -4.11
C ILE A 259 -31.82 -32.79 -4.87
N SER A 260 -32.58 -33.68 -4.25
CA SER A 260 -33.88 -34.17 -4.75
C SER A 260 -35.07 -33.45 -4.11
N VAL A 261 -36.24 -33.56 -4.74
CA VAL A 261 -37.53 -33.10 -4.18
C VAL A 261 -37.79 -33.71 -2.80
N ASN A 262 -37.40 -34.98 -2.58
CA ASN A 262 -37.54 -35.66 -1.30
C ASN A 262 -36.64 -35.06 -0.20
N GLN A 263 -35.44 -34.58 -0.53
CA GLN A 263 -34.58 -33.91 0.45
C GLN A 263 -35.20 -32.57 0.90
N MET A 264 -35.74 -31.79 -0.04
CA MET A 264 -36.43 -30.54 0.28
C MET A 264 -37.67 -30.76 1.14
N SER A 265 -38.53 -31.72 0.78
CA SER A 265 -39.74 -32.02 1.55
C SER A 265 -39.42 -32.62 2.93
N SER A 266 -38.39 -33.47 3.04
CA SER A 266 -37.93 -34.02 4.32
C SER A 266 -37.35 -32.96 5.24
N TYR A 267 -36.57 -32.02 4.69
CA TYR A 267 -36.08 -30.87 5.45
C TYR A 267 -37.25 -30.08 6.03
N PHE A 268 -38.25 -29.72 5.22
CA PHE A 268 -39.40 -28.96 5.71
C PHE A 268 -40.13 -29.68 6.83
N ARG A 269 -40.39 -30.99 6.70
CA ARG A 269 -41.02 -31.80 7.74
C ARG A 269 -40.20 -31.92 9.03
N SER A 270 -38.88 -31.72 8.95
CA SER A 270 -38.00 -31.68 10.13
C SER A 270 -38.14 -30.38 10.93
N LEU A 271 -38.69 -29.34 10.31
CA LEU A 271 -39.05 -28.10 10.97
C LEU A 271 -40.39 -28.34 11.66
N ASP A 272 -40.48 -28.12 12.97
CA ASP A 272 -41.69 -28.31 13.78
C ASP A 272 -42.79 -27.26 13.45
N VAL A 273 -43.19 -27.20 12.18
CA VAL A 273 -44.13 -26.24 11.60
C VAL A 273 -45.08 -26.95 10.65
N THR A 274 -46.32 -26.44 10.56
CA THR A 274 -47.34 -27.02 9.69
C THR A 274 -47.24 -26.44 8.28
N TYR A 275 -47.32 -27.29 7.25
CA TYR A 275 -47.42 -26.83 5.87
C TYR A 275 -48.76 -26.10 5.66
N PRO A 276 -48.78 -24.86 5.14
CA PRO A 276 -49.99 -24.05 4.98
C PRO A 276 -50.82 -24.47 3.75
N SER A 277 -51.26 -25.74 3.73
CA SER A 277 -51.98 -26.34 2.61
C SER A 277 -53.22 -25.55 2.20
N LEU A 278 -53.97 -24.99 3.16
CA LEU A 278 -55.20 -24.23 2.86
C LEU A 278 -54.95 -23.01 1.95
N ALA A 279 -53.81 -22.34 2.13
CA ALA A 279 -53.42 -21.17 1.35
C ALA A 279 -52.76 -21.59 0.03
N LEU A 280 -51.73 -22.44 0.10
CA LEU A 280 -50.92 -22.79 -1.07
C LEU A 280 -51.64 -23.70 -2.07
N LYS A 281 -52.65 -24.48 -1.65
CA LYS A 281 -53.50 -25.22 -2.60
C LYS A 281 -54.27 -24.31 -3.56
N LYS A 282 -54.56 -23.07 -3.16
CA LYS A 282 -55.26 -22.10 -4.03
C LYS A 282 -54.38 -21.68 -5.22
N GLY A 283 -53.06 -21.71 -5.04
CA GLY A 283 -52.08 -21.46 -6.09
C GLY A 283 -51.46 -22.73 -6.68
N GLY A 284 -52.05 -23.91 -6.46
CA GLY A 284 -51.65 -25.16 -7.10
C GLY A 284 -50.56 -26.00 -6.40
N ALA A 285 -50.30 -25.76 -5.11
CA ALA A 285 -49.39 -26.61 -4.31
C ALA A 285 -50.07 -27.07 -3.01
N ALA A 286 -50.85 -28.15 -3.08
CA ALA A 286 -51.63 -28.67 -1.98
C ALA A 286 -50.80 -29.36 -0.89
N SER A 287 -49.60 -29.86 -1.23
CA SER A 287 -48.65 -30.47 -0.29
C SER A 287 -47.23 -29.88 -0.43
N ILE A 288 -46.38 -30.15 0.56
CA ILE A 288 -44.96 -29.76 0.50
C ILE A 288 -44.22 -30.48 -0.63
N GLU A 289 -44.63 -31.70 -1.00
CA GLU A 289 -44.06 -32.42 -2.15
C GLU A 289 -44.34 -31.68 -3.45
N GLU A 290 -45.59 -31.26 -3.66
CA GLU A 290 -45.99 -30.49 -4.85
C GLU A 290 -45.25 -29.14 -4.89
N PHE A 291 -45.12 -28.46 -3.75
CA PHE A 291 -44.35 -27.22 -3.65
C PHE A 291 -42.88 -27.42 -4.04
N CYS A 292 -42.21 -28.41 -3.43
CA CYS A 292 -40.82 -28.74 -3.71
C CYS A 292 -40.61 -29.21 -5.16
N GLN A 293 -41.58 -29.91 -5.75
CA GLN A 293 -41.56 -30.28 -7.16
C GLN A 293 -41.58 -29.05 -8.06
N ILE A 294 -42.44 -28.06 -7.79
CA ILE A 294 -42.49 -26.80 -8.53
C ILE A 294 -41.17 -26.03 -8.39
N VAL A 295 -40.59 -25.94 -7.17
CA VAL A 295 -39.27 -25.31 -6.95
C VAL A 295 -38.20 -25.98 -7.82
N TYR A 296 -38.14 -27.31 -7.80
CA TYR A 296 -37.15 -28.06 -8.56
C TYR A 296 -37.25 -27.82 -10.06
N GLU A 297 -38.47 -27.91 -10.61
CA GLU A 297 -38.72 -27.74 -12.04
C GLU A 297 -38.39 -26.33 -12.53
N GLU A 298 -38.88 -25.30 -11.83
CA GLU A 298 -38.63 -23.91 -12.23
C GLU A 298 -37.13 -23.59 -12.13
N ALA A 299 -36.46 -24.01 -11.05
CA ALA A 299 -35.02 -23.79 -10.87
C ALA A 299 -34.19 -24.46 -11.96
N VAL A 300 -34.39 -25.77 -12.19
CA VAL A 300 -33.66 -26.54 -13.20
C VAL A 300 -33.90 -26.00 -14.61
N SER A 301 -35.14 -25.59 -14.92
CA SER A 301 -35.47 -25.03 -16.24
C SER A 301 -34.69 -23.77 -16.59
N GLU A 302 -34.26 -22.99 -15.59
CA GLU A 302 -33.48 -21.76 -15.77
C GLU A 302 -31.97 -21.96 -15.53
N GLY A 303 -31.55 -23.15 -15.12
CA GLY A 303 -30.16 -23.47 -14.75
C GLY A 303 -29.74 -22.93 -13.39
N VAL A 304 -30.70 -22.63 -12.52
CA VAL A 304 -30.47 -22.20 -11.12
C VAL A 304 -30.51 -23.44 -10.22
N LYS A 305 -29.61 -23.50 -9.25
CA LYS A 305 -29.56 -24.60 -8.27
C LYS A 305 -30.82 -24.62 -7.40
N ALA A 306 -31.57 -25.72 -7.43
CA ALA A 306 -32.83 -25.87 -6.70
C ALA A 306 -32.63 -25.68 -5.17
N GLU A 307 -31.52 -26.15 -4.63
CA GLU A 307 -31.14 -25.98 -3.23
C GLU A 307 -31.01 -24.51 -2.82
N VAL A 308 -30.52 -23.63 -3.70
CA VAL A 308 -30.39 -22.19 -3.43
C VAL A 308 -31.75 -21.53 -3.40
N VAL A 309 -32.60 -21.83 -4.40
CA VAL A 309 -33.96 -21.30 -4.49
C VAL A 309 -34.77 -21.72 -3.26
N PHE A 310 -34.75 -23.00 -2.92
CA PHE A 310 -35.48 -23.52 -1.77
C PHE A 310 -35.01 -22.90 -0.46
N ALA A 311 -33.69 -22.88 -0.21
CA ALA A 311 -33.12 -22.33 1.01
C ALA A 311 -33.46 -20.84 1.18
N GLN A 312 -33.36 -20.06 0.10
CA GLN A 312 -33.72 -18.66 0.11
C GLN A 312 -35.23 -18.47 0.39
N ILE A 313 -36.11 -19.26 -0.22
CA ILE A 313 -37.56 -19.17 0.04
C ILE A 313 -37.86 -19.47 1.51
N MET A 314 -37.25 -20.51 2.07
CA MET A 314 -37.46 -20.86 3.48
C MET A 314 -37.00 -19.73 4.40
N LEU A 315 -35.88 -19.07 4.08
CA LEU A 315 -35.39 -17.93 4.85
C LEU A 315 -36.34 -16.72 4.74
N GLU A 316 -36.69 -16.31 3.52
CA GLU A 316 -37.52 -15.13 3.22
C GLU A 316 -38.94 -15.23 3.80
N THR A 317 -39.51 -16.43 3.78
CA THR A 317 -40.89 -16.66 4.21
C THR A 317 -41.00 -17.10 5.67
N GLY A 318 -39.89 -17.29 6.38
CA GLY A 318 -39.90 -17.91 7.71
C GLY A 318 -40.48 -19.33 7.66
N ASN A 319 -39.96 -20.17 6.77
CA ASN A 319 -40.39 -21.55 6.53
C ASN A 319 -41.87 -21.66 6.12
N LEU A 320 -42.26 -20.87 5.12
CA LEU A 320 -43.62 -20.76 4.58
C LEU A 320 -44.68 -20.30 5.61
N GLN A 321 -44.28 -19.79 6.77
CA GLN A 321 -45.23 -19.31 7.77
C GLN A 321 -45.65 -17.86 7.54
N PHE A 322 -44.81 -17.09 6.83
CA PHE A 322 -44.99 -15.66 6.54
C PHE A 322 -45.18 -14.82 7.81
N GLY A 323 -44.13 -14.13 8.26
CA GLY A 323 -44.15 -13.33 9.50
C GLY A 323 -44.00 -11.82 9.31
N ASN A 324 -43.78 -11.37 8.07
CA ASN A 324 -43.41 -9.99 7.73
C ASN A 324 -44.51 -9.33 6.86
N ASP A 325 -44.17 -8.24 6.15
CA ASP A 325 -45.10 -7.48 5.31
C ASP A 325 -45.71 -8.30 4.15
N VAL A 326 -45.00 -9.34 3.69
CA VAL A 326 -45.45 -10.22 2.59
C VAL A 326 -46.40 -11.28 3.14
N LYS A 327 -47.57 -11.42 2.52
CA LYS A 327 -48.61 -12.39 2.86
C LYS A 327 -48.55 -13.62 1.96
N ILE A 328 -48.94 -14.77 2.52
CA ILE A 328 -48.91 -16.05 1.81
C ILE A 328 -49.76 -16.07 0.53
N GLU A 329 -50.86 -15.31 0.48
CA GLU A 329 -51.74 -15.21 -0.68
C GLU A 329 -51.11 -14.45 -1.86
N GLN A 330 -49.99 -13.75 -1.64
CA GLN A 330 -49.29 -13.05 -2.72
C GLN A 330 -48.40 -13.98 -3.54
N PHE A 331 -48.13 -15.19 -3.04
CA PHE A 331 -47.18 -16.14 -3.64
C PHE A 331 -45.81 -15.49 -3.95
N ASN A 332 -45.41 -14.47 -3.19
CA ASN A 332 -44.14 -13.75 -3.36
C ASN A 332 -43.08 -14.33 -2.43
N PHE A 333 -42.53 -15.48 -2.81
CA PHE A 333 -41.64 -16.26 -1.96
C PHE A 333 -40.24 -15.67 -1.78
N GLY A 334 -39.85 -14.68 -2.60
CA GLY A 334 -38.57 -13.98 -2.50
C GLY A 334 -38.65 -12.57 -1.93
N GLY A 335 -39.83 -12.13 -1.46
CA GLY A 335 -40.00 -10.77 -0.96
C GLY A 335 -39.78 -9.68 -2.02
N LEU A 336 -39.99 -9.99 -3.31
CA LEU A 336 -39.70 -9.08 -4.41
C LEU A 336 -40.52 -7.79 -4.27
N GLY A 337 -39.82 -6.66 -4.21
CA GLY A 337 -40.43 -5.33 -4.13
C GLY A 337 -41.00 -4.96 -2.76
N ALA A 338 -40.87 -5.83 -1.75
CA ALA A 338 -41.19 -5.46 -0.37
C ALA A 338 -40.10 -4.52 0.18
N THR A 339 -40.50 -3.42 0.81
CA THR A 339 -39.56 -2.39 1.29
C THR A 339 -39.57 -2.22 2.81
N GLY A 340 -40.33 -3.05 3.53
CA GLY A 340 -40.66 -2.80 4.93
C GLY A 340 -41.78 -1.76 5.10
N ASN A 341 -42.17 -1.51 6.35
CA ASN A 341 -43.15 -0.51 6.77
C ASN A 341 -44.55 -0.72 6.18
N GLY A 342 -44.98 -1.97 6.01
CA GLY A 342 -46.32 -2.32 5.54
C GLY A 342 -46.48 -2.32 4.02
N ASN A 343 -45.39 -2.18 3.24
CA ASN A 343 -45.43 -2.37 1.79
C ASN A 343 -45.20 -3.86 1.44
N PRO A 344 -46.24 -4.59 1.01
CA PRO A 344 -46.18 -6.04 0.81
C PRO A 344 -45.44 -6.47 -0.46
N GLY A 345 -45.05 -5.53 -1.33
CA GLY A 345 -44.35 -5.83 -2.57
C GLY A 345 -45.22 -6.49 -3.63
N CYS A 346 -44.59 -7.29 -4.50
CA CYS A 346 -45.23 -7.94 -5.64
C CYS A 346 -46.22 -9.03 -5.21
N SER A 347 -47.16 -9.36 -6.11
CA SER A 347 -48.09 -10.49 -5.97
C SER A 347 -48.17 -11.25 -7.29
N PHE A 348 -48.25 -12.57 -7.21
CA PHE A 348 -48.29 -13.48 -8.34
C PHE A 348 -49.60 -14.27 -8.36
N PRO A 349 -50.06 -14.74 -9.53
CA PRO A 349 -51.36 -15.41 -9.65
C PRO A 349 -51.42 -16.78 -8.99
N ASP A 350 -50.28 -17.49 -8.93
CA ASP A 350 -50.17 -18.84 -8.39
C ASP A 350 -48.76 -19.14 -7.86
N VAL A 351 -48.60 -20.30 -7.22
CA VAL A 351 -47.34 -20.72 -6.59
C VAL A 351 -46.22 -20.85 -7.61
N ARG A 352 -46.51 -21.41 -8.79
CA ARG A 352 -45.51 -21.64 -9.85
C ARG A 352 -44.98 -20.32 -10.41
N THR A 353 -45.86 -19.36 -10.67
CA THR A 353 -45.49 -18.04 -11.18
C THR A 353 -44.66 -17.27 -10.15
N GLY A 354 -45.02 -17.37 -8.87
CA GLY A 354 -44.26 -16.78 -7.77
C GLY A 354 -42.85 -17.35 -7.62
N ILE A 355 -42.73 -18.68 -7.66
CA ILE A 355 -41.43 -19.38 -7.65
C ILE A 355 -40.62 -19.01 -8.89
N ARG A 356 -41.24 -18.98 -10.08
CA ARG A 356 -40.57 -18.56 -11.31
C ARG A 356 -39.98 -17.17 -11.20
N ALA A 357 -40.74 -16.20 -10.68
CA ALA A 357 -40.22 -14.84 -10.49
C ALA A 357 -38.99 -14.82 -9.56
N ASN A 358 -39.00 -15.62 -8.50
CA ASN A 358 -37.86 -15.75 -7.58
C ASN A 358 -36.63 -16.37 -8.28
N VAL A 359 -36.82 -17.45 -9.05
CA VAL A 359 -35.78 -18.09 -9.86
C VAL A 359 -35.19 -17.12 -10.88
N GLN A 360 -36.04 -16.38 -11.58
CA GLN A 360 -35.61 -15.37 -12.56
C GLN A 360 -34.80 -14.27 -11.88
N HIS A 361 -35.19 -13.82 -10.68
CA HIS A 361 -34.43 -12.81 -9.96
C HIS A 361 -33.04 -13.32 -9.56
N LEU A 362 -32.93 -14.55 -9.05
CA LEU A 362 -31.66 -15.20 -8.74
C LEU A 362 -30.78 -15.38 -9.98
N LYS A 363 -31.36 -15.80 -11.12
CA LYS A 363 -30.65 -15.89 -12.40
C LYS A 363 -30.16 -14.54 -12.87
N CYS A 364 -30.97 -13.49 -12.72
CA CYS A 364 -30.58 -12.12 -13.07
C CYS A 364 -29.31 -11.75 -12.30
N TYR A 365 -29.31 -11.93 -10.98
CA TYR A 365 -28.13 -11.69 -10.16
C TYR A 365 -26.92 -12.52 -10.58
N ALA A 366 -27.12 -13.79 -10.90
CA ALA A 366 -26.03 -14.74 -11.01
C ALA A 366 -25.46 -14.92 -12.42
N SER A 367 -26.11 -14.37 -13.45
CA SER A 367 -25.79 -14.68 -14.84
C SER A 367 -26.13 -13.56 -15.81
N ASN A 368 -25.45 -13.57 -16.96
CA ASN A 368 -25.81 -12.77 -18.14
C ASN A 368 -26.70 -13.54 -19.12
N GLU A 369 -26.92 -14.84 -18.91
CA GLU A 369 -27.74 -15.67 -19.80
C GLU A 369 -29.20 -15.18 -19.87
N PRO A 370 -29.84 -15.27 -21.04
CA PRO A 370 -31.26 -14.94 -21.17
C PRO A 370 -32.15 -15.90 -20.38
N LEU A 371 -33.40 -15.48 -20.12
CA LEU A 371 -34.42 -16.36 -19.55
C LEU A 371 -34.80 -17.47 -20.51
N ASN A 372 -35.04 -18.65 -19.97
CA ASN A 372 -35.53 -19.79 -20.74
C ASN A 372 -37.06 -19.81 -20.78
N ASN A 373 -37.73 -19.29 -19.75
CA ASN A 373 -39.18 -19.15 -19.66
C ASN A 373 -39.64 -17.70 -19.82
N GLU A 374 -40.96 -17.51 -19.93
CA GLU A 374 -41.59 -16.20 -19.98
C GLU A 374 -41.21 -15.34 -18.77
N LYS A 375 -40.84 -14.07 -19.02
CA LYS A 375 -40.46 -13.12 -17.97
C LYS A 375 -41.64 -12.76 -17.08
N VAL A 376 -41.56 -13.13 -15.81
CA VAL A 376 -42.55 -12.79 -14.77
C VAL A 376 -41.93 -12.00 -13.62
N ASP A 377 -40.60 -11.96 -13.49
CA ASP A 377 -39.91 -11.07 -12.53
C ASP A 377 -40.02 -9.60 -12.97
N PRO A 378 -40.74 -8.74 -12.22
CA PRO A 378 -40.86 -7.32 -12.55
C PRO A 378 -39.56 -6.54 -12.35
N ARG A 379 -38.59 -7.08 -11.61
CA ARG A 379 -37.29 -6.46 -11.34
C ARG A 379 -36.18 -6.95 -12.27
N TRP A 380 -36.49 -7.84 -13.22
CA TRP A 380 -35.53 -8.30 -14.22
C TRP A 380 -35.01 -7.12 -15.06
N GLY A 381 -33.70 -6.89 -15.03
CA GLY A 381 -33.08 -5.76 -15.72
C GLY A 381 -31.56 -5.81 -15.80
N GLU A 382 -31.01 -5.13 -16.81
CA GLU A 382 -29.57 -5.12 -17.11
C GLU A 382 -28.70 -4.63 -15.94
N TRP A 383 -29.24 -3.77 -15.07
CA TRP A 383 -28.52 -3.23 -13.92
C TRP A 383 -28.25 -4.26 -12.81
N LEU A 384 -28.98 -5.38 -12.77
CA LEU A 384 -28.76 -6.46 -11.79
C LEU A 384 -27.91 -7.61 -12.35
N ARG A 385 -27.65 -7.62 -13.66
CA ARG A 385 -27.07 -8.79 -14.32
C ARG A 385 -25.65 -9.10 -13.87
N ASN A 386 -25.44 -10.37 -13.52
CA ASN A 386 -24.15 -10.92 -13.09
C ASN A 386 -23.48 -10.11 -11.97
N LYS A 387 -24.28 -9.57 -11.04
CA LYS A 387 -23.80 -8.82 -9.87
C LYS A 387 -23.64 -9.67 -8.63
N ALA A 388 -24.21 -10.88 -8.58
CA ALA A 388 -24.05 -11.82 -7.48
C ALA A 388 -24.06 -13.29 -7.95
N PRO A 389 -23.00 -13.77 -8.64
CA PRO A 389 -22.87 -15.18 -9.06
C PRO A 389 -22.84 -16.22 -7.91
N TYR A 390 -22.57 -15.80 -6.68
CA TYR A 390 -22.43 -16.68 -5.51
C TYR A 390 -23.44 -16.35 -4.41
N VAL A 391 -23.87 -17.35 -3.64
CA VAL A 391 -24.84 -17.20 -2.54
C VAL A 391 -24.38 -16.17 -1.51
N GLN A 392 -23.09 -16.19 -1.13
CA GLN A 392 -22.53 -15.22 -0.20
C GLN A 392 -22.62 -13.77 -0.69
N TRP A 393 -22.63 -13.57 -2.01
CA TRP A 393 -22.74 -12.24 -2.62
C TRP A 393 -24.18 -11.74 -2.70
N LEU A 394 -25.17 -12.54 -2.27
CA LEU A 394 -26.51 -12.03 -2.01
C LEU A 394 -26.57 -11.11 -0.79
N SER A 395 -25.58 -11.19 0.13
CA SER A 395 -25.37 -10.18 1.17
C SER A 395 -24.65 -8.96 0.59
N ILE A 396 -25.30 -7.79 0.60
CA ILE A 396 -24.72 -6.54 0.09
C ILE A 396 -23.34 -6.23 0.71
N PRO A 397 -23.13 -6.36 2.05
CA PRO A 397 -21.82 -6.06 2.66
C PRO A 397 -20.67 -6.94 2.16
N HIS A 398 -20.96 -8.14 1.66
CA HIS A 398 -19.97 -9.10 1.15
C HIS A 398 -19.88 -9.13 -0.37
N ASN A 399 -20.69 -8.31 -1.06
CA ASN A 399 -20.70 -8.26 -2.50
C ASN A 399 -19.68 -7.21 -3.02
N PRO A 400 -18.72 -7.58 -3.89
CA PRO A 400 -17.72 -6.65 -4.42
C PRO A 400 -18.31 -5.52 -5.29
N TYR A 401 -19.51 -5.71 -5.84
CA TYR A 401 -20.23 -4.72 -6.63
C TYR A 401 -21.16 -3.82 -5.80
N GLY A 402 -21.30 -4.08 -4.50
CA GLY A 402 -22.22 -3.35 -3.63
C GLY A 402 -23.71 -3.59 -3.94
N THR A 403 -24.04 -4.64 -4.69
CA THR A 403 -25.40 -4.99 -5.11
C THR A 403 -25.73 -6.41 -4.68
N GLY A 404 -26.81 -6.62 -3.94
CA GLY A 404 -27.19 -7.95 -3.44
C GLY A 404 -28.68 -8.01 -3.10
N TRP A 405 -29.13 -9.17 -2.64
CA TRP A 405 -30.52 -9.39 -2.26
C TRP A 405 -30.90 -8.67 -0.98
N ALA A 406 -30.04 -8.75 0.04
CA ALA A 406 -30.33 -8.25 1.38
C ALA A 406 -29.18 -7.38 1.93
N ALA A 407 -29.55 -6.40 2.75
CA ALA A 407 -28.59 -5.55 3.47
C ALA A 407 -27.91 -6.25 4.67
N ASP A 408 -28.46 -7.39 5.10
CA ASP A 408 -27.90 -8.18 6.20
C ASP A 408 -26.59 -8.88 5.78
N GLU A 409 -25.55 -8.67 6.58
CA GLU A 409 -24.24 -9.29 6.42
C GLU A 409 -24.31 -10.82 6.51
N LYS A 410 -25.22 -11.38 7.32
CA LYS A 410 -25.34 -12.84 7.54
C LYS A 410 -26.33 -13.53 6.61
N TYR A 411 -26.92 -12.80 5.66
CA TYR A 411 -27.93 -13.35 4.77
C TYR A 411 -27.41 -14.53 3.93
N GLY A 412 -26.26 -14.38 3.27
CA GLY A 412 -25.64 -15.47 2.51
C GLY A 412 -25.28 -16.68 3.38
N GLU A 413 -24.75 -16.47 4.59
CA GLU A 413 -24.45 -17.54 5.56
C GLU A 413 -25.72 -18.31 5.97
N SER A 414 -26.82 -17.60 6.21
CA SER A 414 -28.11 -18.18 6.58
C SER A 414 -28.66 -19.11 5.50
N ILE A 415 -28.52 -18.71 4.23
CA ILE A 415 -28.88 -19.58 3.09
C ILE A 415 -27.99 -20.83 3.07
N LEU A 416 -26.67 -20.68 3.23
CA LEU A 416 -25.74 -21.82 3.23
C LEU A 416 -26.01 -22.81 4.36
N ASN A 417 -26.39 -22.32 5.54
CA ASN A 417 -26.76 -23.17 6.68
C ASN A 417 -27.98 -24.05 6.36
N ILE A 418 -28.97 -23.51 5.65
CA ILE A 418 -30.12 -24.29 5.18
C ILE A 418 -29.68 -25.30 4.10
N ILE A 419 -28.85 -24.86 3.13
CA ILE A 419 -28.32 -25.74 2.09
C ILE A 419 -27.58 -26.93 2.71
N ASN A 420 -26.72 -26.71 3.70
CA ASN A 420 -25.96 -27.77 4.36
C ASN A 420 -26.89 -28.81 5.04
N ARG A 421 -28.01 -28.36 5.62
CA ARG A 421 -29.04 -29.24 6.21
C ARG A 421 -29.90 -29.98 5.18
N LEU A 422 -29.81 -29.66 3.89
CA LEU A 422 -30.47 -30.43 2.82
C LEU A 422 -29.62 -31.65 2.39
N TYR A 423 -28.31 -31.60 2.64
CA TYR A 423 -27.37 -32.67 2.30
C TYR A 423 -27.14 -33.68 3.44
N ASN A 424 -27.37 -33.26 4.68
CA ASN A 424 -27.24 -34.07 5.90
C ASN A 424 -28.60 -34.34 6.51
#